data_AF-A0A7J2NLE7-F1
#
_entry.id   AF-A0A7J2NLE7-F1
#
_cell.length_a   1.000
_cell.length_b   1.000
_cell.length_c   1.000
_cell.angle_alpha   90.00
_cell.angle_beta   90.00
_cell.angle_gamma   90.00
#
_symmetry.space_group_name_H-M   'P 1'
#
loop_
_entity.id
_entity.type
_entity.pdbx_description
1 polymer ?
#
loop_
_entity_poly.entity_id
_entity_poly.type
_entity_poly.pdbx_seq_one_letter_code
_entity_poly.pdbx_strand_id
1 'polypeptide(L)' 'MSVYGIQFVMQDRLVRKLAKAGATSFENAVTLEEAKFDEQEQYWLDYFAGVFLGKIKKTETDLYYVINQHLPDN' A
#
# COMPACT_ATOMS: atom_id res chain seq x y z
N MET A 1 -2.97 -1.34 22.74
CA MET A 1 -3.60 -1.32 21.41
C MET A 1 -3.86 -2.76 20.98
N SER A 2 -5.05 -3.09 20.50
CA SER A 2 -5.30 -4.41 19.89
C SER A 2 -4.50 -4.52 18.58
N VAL A 3 -4.10 -5.73 18.20
CA VAL A 3 -3.34 -6.01 16.96
C VAL A 3 -4.04 -5.41 15.72
N TYR A 4 -5.37 -5.43 15.70
CA TYR A 4 -6.20 -4.80 14.67
C TYR A 4 -5.95 -3.30 14.48
N GLY A 5 -5.68 -2.56 15.57
CA GLY A 5 -5.39 -1.12 15.48
C GLY A 5 -4.06 -0.83 14.81
N ILE A 6 -3.03 -1.64 15.09
CA ILE A 6 -1.69 -1.49 14.50
C ILE A 6 -1.73 -1.81 13.00
N GLN A 7 -2.46 -2.86 12.62
CA GLN A 7 -2.66 -3.23 11.22
C GLN A 7 -3.32 -2.10 10.41
N PHE A 8 -4.37 -1.48 10.96
CA PHE A 8 -5.05 -0.38 10.27
C PHE A 8 -4.14 0.85 10.08
N VAL A 9 -3.42 1.24 11.12
CA VAL A 9 -2.45 2.35 11.06
C VAL A 9 -1.37 2.05 10.02
N MET A 10 -0.88 0.81 9.96
CA MET A 10 0.13 0.46 8.98
C MET A 10 -0.41 0.43 7.55
N GLN A 11 -1.60 -0.13 7.33
CA GLN A 11 -2.21 -0.12 6.01
C GLN A 11 -2.42 1.31 5.50
N ASP A 12 -2.92 2.22 6.34
CA ASP A 12 -3.11 3.63 5.98
C ASP A 12 -1.78 4.31 5.65
N ARG A 13 -0.74 4.07 6.45
CA ARG A 13 0.61 4.60 6.20
C ARG A 13 1.18 4.14 4.85
N LEU A 14 1.05 2.85 4.52
CA LEU A 14 1.49 2.29 3.24
C LEU A 14 0.72 2.89 2.06
N VAL A 15 -0.61 2.99 2.18
CA VAL A 15 -1.48 3.57 1.16
C VAL A 15 -1.10 5.03 0.88
N ARG A 16 -0.88 5.84 1.92
CA ARG A 16 -0.46 7.24 1.77
C ARG A 16 0.88 7.39 1.07
N LYS A 17 1.85 6.53 1.36
CA LYS A 17 3.17 6.58 0.70
C LYS A 17 3.07 6.25 -0.79
N LEU A 18 2.35 5.18 -1.14
CA LEU A 18 2.09 4.81 -2.53
C LEU A 18 1.33 5.92 -3.28
N ALA A 19 0.27 6.46 -2.69
CA ALA A 19 -0.49 7.56 -3.27
C ALA A 19 0.38 8.83 -3.46
N LYS A 20 1.24 9.16 -2.49
CA LYS A 20 2.17 10.29 -2.58
C LYS A 20 3.24 10.08 -3.66
N ALA A 21 3.61 8.83 -3.94
CA ALA A 21 4.48 8.47 -5.05
C ALA A 21 3.76 8.43 -6.41
N GLY A 22 2.43 8.68 -6.44
CA GLY A 22 1.63 8.65 -7.67
C GLY A 22 1.08 7.26 -8.03
N ALA A 23 1.35 6.24 -7.21
CA ALA A 23 1.03 4.84 -7.47
C ALA A 23 -0.44 4.50 -7.25
N THR A 24 -1.30 5.12 -8.06
CA THR A 24 -2.78 5.08 -7.93
C THR A 24 -3.44 4.17 -8.97
N SER A 25 -2.66 3.54 -9.84
CA SER A 25 -3.12 2.57 -10.84
C SER A 25 -2.00 1.59 -11.19
N PHE A 26 -2.33 0.54 -11.95
CA PHE A 26 -1.36 -0.45 -12.40
C PHE A 26 -0.25 0.18 -13.27
N GLU A 27 -0.62 1.13 -14.13
CA GLU A 27 0.28 1.81 -15.06
C GLU A 27 1.27 2.73 -14.34
N ASN A 28 0.88 3.24 -13.17
CA ASN A 28 1.69 4.13 -12.34
C ASN A 28 2.30 3.40 -11.14
N ALA A 29 2.31 2.07 -11.14
CA ALA A 29 2.85 1.29 -10.02
C ALA A 29 4.34 1.60 -9.81
N VAL A 30 4.75 1.64 -8.54
CA VAL A 30 6.10 2.07 -8.13
C VAL A 30 6.83 0.98 -7.35
N THR A 31 8.15 1.06 -7.36
CA THR A 31 9.04 0.24 -6.51
C THR A 31 8.98 0.68 -5.04
N LEU A 32 9.51 -0.18 -4.16
CA LEU A 32 9.65 0.12 -2.72
C LEU A 32 10.53 1.35 -2.47
N GLU A 33 11.55 1.52 -3.30
CA GLU A 33 12.54 2.60 -3.24
C GLU A 33 11.92 3.94 -3.63
N GLU A 34 11.13 3.95 -4.71
CA GLU A 34 10.36 5.13 -5.15
C GLU A 34 9.32 5.57 -4.11
N ALA A 35 8.63 4.60 -3.48
CA ALA A 35 7.72 4.85 -2.37
C ALA A 35 8.41 5.18 -1.04
N LYS A 36 9.74 5.05 -0.98
CA LYS A 36 10.60 5.28 0.20
C LYS A 36 10.13 4.48 1.42
N PHE A 37 9.90 3.19 1.25
CA PHE A 37 9.52 2.31 2.34
C PHE A 37 10.71 1.94 3.23
N ASP A 38 10.51 2.01 4.55
CA ASP A 38 11.42 1.48 5.55
C ASP A 38 11.26 -0.05 5.72
N GLU A 39 12.20 -0.70 6.39
CA GLU A 39 12.21 -2.17 6.55
C GLU A 39 10.92 -2.71 7.20
N GLN A 40 10.38 -1.97 8.18
CA GLN A 40 9.14 -2.36 8.86
C GLN A 40 7.95 -2.28 7.90
N GLU A 41 7.86 -1.20 7.13
CA GLU A 41 6.84 -1.00 6.10
C GLU A 41 6.90 -2.07 5.02
N GLN A 42 8.09 -2.46 4.56
CA GLN A 42 8.26 -3.53 3.57
C GLN A 42 7.71 -4.87 4.09
N TYR A 43 7.98 -5.22 5.35
CA TYR A 43 7.43 -6.44 5.96
C TYR A 43 5.90 -6.44 6.01
N TRP A 44 5.29 -5.30 6.36
CA TRP A 44 3.83 -5.15 6.35
C TRP A 44 3.26 -5.13 4.93
N LEU A 45 4.03 -4.65 3.96
CA LEU A 45 3.58 -4.58 2.58
C LEU A 45 3.30 -5.98 2.03
N ASP A 46 4.17 -6.96 2.26
CA ASP A 46 3.93 -8.35 1.86
C ASP A 46 2.69 -8.96 2.54
N TYR A 47 2.37 -8.51 3.76
CA TYR A 47 1.15 -8.93 4.47
C TYR A 47 -0.13 -8.35 3.83
N PHE A 48 -0.09 -7.12 3.32
CA PHE A 48 -1.26 -6.45 2.73
C PHE A 48 -1.38 -6.64 1.22
N ALA A 49 -0.25 -6.76 0.52
CA ALA A 49 -0.17 -6.91 -0.92
C ALA A 49 -0.43 -8.38 -1.29
N GLY A 50 -1.48 -8.61 -2.07
CA GLY A 50 -1.90 -9.97 -2.46
C GLY A 50 -3.07 -10.52 -1.64
N VAL A 51 -3.56 -9.78 -0.64
CA VAL A 51 -4.88 -10.07 -0.05
C VAL A 51 -5.96 -9.85 -1.11
N PHE A 52 -6.79 -10.85 -1.36
CA PHE A 52 -7.94 -10.75 -2.25
C PHE A 52 -8.84 -9.60 -1.76
N LEU A 53 -9.10 -8.60 -2.62
CA LEU A 53 -9.76 -7.30 -2.29
C LEU A 53 -8.99 -6.32 -1.39
N GLY A 54 -7.69 -6.51 -1.18
CA GLY A 54 -6.84 -5.55 -0.46
C GLY A 54 -6.66 -4.22 -1.20
N LYS A 55 -6.54 -3.12 -0.44
CA LYS A 55 -6.31 -1.75 -0.97
C LYS A 55 -4.99 -1.59 -1.72
N ILE A 56 -4.02 -2.45 -1.43
CA ILE A 56 -2.69 -2.45 -2.03
C ILE A 56 -2.59 -3.64 -2.97
N LYS A 57 -2.15 -3.38 -4.19
CA LYS A 57 -1.94 -4.37 -5.23
C LYS A 57 -0.46 -4.44 -5.59
N LYS A 58 -0.07 -5.62 -6.06
CA LYS A 58 1.27 -5.95 -6.51
C LYS A 58 1.21 -6.43 -7.95
N THR A 59 2.10 -5.93 -8.80
CA THR A 59 2.25 -6.39 -10.18
C THR A 59 3.12 -7.66 -10.22
N GLU A 60 3.19 -8.31 -11.38
CA GLU A 60 4.09 -9.46 -11.59
C GLU A 60 5.58 -9.06 -11.51
N THR A 61 5.89 -7.77 -11.62
CA THR A 61 7.25 -7.22 -11.61
C THR A 61 7.60 -6.57 -10.26
N ASP A 62 6.97 -6.99 -9.17
CA ASP A 62 7.18 -6.45 -7.81
C ASP A 62 6.97 -4.92 -7.68
N LEU A 63 6.10 -4.34 -8.51
CA LEU A 63 5.64 -2.95 -8.35
C LEU A 63 4.34 -2.90 -7.56
N TYR A 64 4.13 -1.80 -6.84
CA TYR A 64 3.00 -1.66 -5.94
C TYR A 64 2.17 -0.44 -6.32
N TYR A 65 0.85 -0.58 -6.19
CA TYR A 65 -0.10 0.50 -6.38
C TYR A 65 -1.29 0.36 -5.45
N VAL A 66 -2.00 1.46 -5.22
CA VAL A 66 -3.26 1.46 -4.47
C VAL A 66 -4.43 1.44 -5.43
N ILE A 67 -5.41 0.59 -5.13
CA ILE A 67 -6.72 0.67 -5.77
C ILE A 67 -7.61 1.55 -4.92
N ASN A 68 -8.09 2.66 -5.50
CA ASN A 68 -9.06 3.54 -4.86
C ASN A 68 -10.40 2.81 -4.69
N GLN A 69 -10.51 2.01 -3.63
CA GLN A 69 -11.80 1.59 -3.11
C GLN A 69 -12.15 2.57 -1.99
N HIS A 70 -12.80 3.66 -2.39
CA HIS A 70 -13.41 4.68 -1.53
C HIS A 70 -12.42 5.51 -0.69
N LEU A 71 -11.95 6.63 -1.26
CA LEU A 71 -11.82 7.84 -0.45
C LEU A 71 -13.26 8.26 -0.12
N PRO A 72 -13.66 8.40 1.16
CA PRO A 72 -14.84 9.18 1.44
C PRO A 72 -14.50 10.61 1.00
N ASP A 73 -15.27 11.15 0.06
CA ASP A 73 -15.24 12.57 -0.23
C ASP A 73 -15.72 13.31 1.03
N ASN A 74 -14.87 14.20 1.55
CA ASN A 74 -15.04 15.12 2.69
C ASN A 74 -15.02 14.53 4.12
#